data_AF-A0A2T0KGD3-F1
#
_entry.id   AF-A0A2T0KGD3-F1
#
_cell.length_a   1.000
_cell.length_b   1.000
_cell.length_c   1.000
_cell.angle_alpha   90.00
_cell.angle_beta   90.00
_cell.angle_gamma   90.00
#
_symmetry.space_group_name_H-M   'P 1'
#
loop_
_entity.id
_entity.type
_entity.pdbx_description
1 polymer ?
#
loop_
_entity_poly.entity_id
_entity_poly.type
_entity_poly.pdbx_seq_one_letter_code
_entity_poly.pdbx_strand_id
1 'polypeptide(L)' 'MAQPDLDPEQYPPIDPREPVPDDPGELLPDGPGELPEAPVEPMPDDGDEGGVREPA' A
#
# COMPACT_ATOMS: atom_id res chain seq x y z
N MET A 1 -14.63 5.51 -13.80
CA MET A 1 -14.18 4.93 -12.51
C MET A 1 -15.43 4.43 -11.81
N ALA A 2 -15.47 3.17 -11.38
CA ALA A 2 -16.56 2.65 -10.56
C ALA A 2 -16.19 2.85 -9.08
N GLN A 3 -17.14 3.23 -8.24
CA GLN A 3 -16.90 3.29 -6.80
C GLN A 3 -16.65 1.87 -6.27
N PRO A 4 -15.77 1.69 -5.28
CA PRO A 4 -15.61 0.40 -4.62
C PRO A 4 -16.94 -0.04 -4.02
N ASP A 5 -17.21 -1.35 -4.06
CA ASP A 5 -18.39 -1.94 -3.43
C ASP A 5 -18.14 -1.97 -1.90
N LEU A 6 -18.54 -0.90 -1.22
CA LEU A 6 -18.42 -0.77 0.22
C LEU A 6 -19.67 -1.36 0.88
N ASP A 7 -19.48 -2.25 1.85
CA ASP A 7 -20.58 -2.78 2.66
C ASP A 7 -21.25 -1.63 3.44
N PRO A 8 -22.52 -1.31 3.18
CA PRO A 8 -23.21 -0.19 3.82
C PRO A 8 -23.43 -0.40 5.32
N GLU A 9 -23.37 -1.64 5.82
CA GLU A 9 -23.46 -1.93 7.24
C GLU A 9 -22.12 -1.69 7.96
N GLN A 10 -21.00 -1.77 7.24
CA GLN A 10 -19.65 -1.47 7.76
C GLN A 10 -19.26 -0.01 7.53
N TYR A 11 -19.67 0.56 6.41
CA TYR A 11 -19.35 1.90 5.96
C TYR A 11 -20.64 2.63 5.54
N PRO A 12 -21.45 3.10 6.51
CA PRO A 12 -22.68 3.82 6.20
C PRO A 12 -22.39 5.12 5.44
N PRO A 13 -23.36 5.63 4.65
CA PRO A 13 -23.22 6.91 3.96
C PRO A 13 -23.00 8.07 4.95
N ILE A 14 -22.08 8.98 4.63
CA ILE A 14 -21.79 10.18 5.43
C ILE A 14 -23.00 11.14 5.41
N ASP A 15 -23.49 11.58 6.59
CA ASP A 15 -24.53 12.62 6.71
C ASP A 15 -23.89 14.03 6.61
N PRO A 16 -24.18 14.84 5.57
CA PRO A 16 -23.61 16.18 5.42
C PRO A 16 -24.12 17.20 6.45
N ARG A 17 -25.09 16.84 7.28
CA ARG A 17 -25.62 17.68 8.37
C ARG A 17 -24.95 17.40 9.71
N GLU A 18 -24.21 16.30 9.82
CA GLU A 18 -23.35 16.08 10.99
C GLU A 18 -22.24 17.13 11.02
N PRO A 19 -21.85 17.61 12.21
CA PRO A 19 -20.69 18.47 12.34
C PRO A 19 -19.45 17.72 11.82
N VAL A 20 -18.56 18.45 11.18
CA VAL A 20 -17.25 17.90 10.78
C VAL A 20 -16.50 17.48 12.04
N PRO A 21 -15.98 16.24 12.11
CA PRO A 21 -15.14 15.82 13.23
C PRO A 21 -13.92 16.73 13.38
N ASP A 22 -13.49 16.96 14.62
CA ASP A 22 -12.29 17.77 14.90
C ASP A 22 -11.01 17.11 14.36
N ASP A 23 -11.01 15.78 14.23
CA ASP A 23 -9.95 15.00 13.60
C ASP A 23 -10.44 14.39 12.27
N PRO A 24 -9.88 14.77 11.12
CA PRO A 24 -10.25 14.18 9.83
C PRO A 24 -9.88 12.69 9.73
N GLY A 25 -8.99 12.18 10.60
CA GLY A 25 -8.64 10.76 10.69
C GLY A 25 -9.84 9.87 11.01
N GLU A 26 -10.84 10.37 11.75
CA GLU A 26 -12.06 9.64 12.11
C GLU A 26 -12.95 9.28 10.88
N LEU A 27 -12.77 9.99 9.76
CA LEU A 27 -13.49 9.71 8.51
C LEU A 27 -12.71 8.77 7.57
N LEU A 28 -11.44 8.52 7.86
CA LEU A 28 -10.61 7.66 7.04
C LEU A 28 -10.83 6.21 7.49
N PRO A 29 -10.94 5.25 6.55
CA PRO A 29 -10.89 3.85 6.92
C PRO A 29 -9.57 3.57 7.64
N ASP A 30 -9.61 2.69 8.64
CA ASP A 30 -8.38 2.20 9.26
C ASP A 30 -7.41 1.76 8.17
N GLY A 31 -6.15 2.15 8.32
CA GLY A 31 -5.09 1.70 7.43
C GLY A 31 -5.03 0.17 7.41
N PRO A 32 -4.40 -0.44 6.39
CA PRO A 32 -4.03 -1.84 6.51
C PRO A 32 -3.25 -2.00 7.82
N GLY A 33 -3.48 -3.10 8.54
CA GLY A 33 -2.74 -3.43 9.75
C GLY A 33 -1.24 -3.59 9.47
N GLU A 34 -0.54 -4.40 10.26
CA GLU A 34 0.87 -4.64 9.93
C GLU A 34 0.99 -5.22 8.50
N LEU A 35 1.84 -4.59 7.68
CA LEU A 35 2.14 -5.09 6.34
C LEU A 35 2.92 -6.41 6.46
N PRO A 36 2.73 -7.35 5.52
CA PRO A 36 3.56 -8.55 5.47
C PRO A 36 5.03 -8.18 5.25
N GLU A 37 5.94 -9.05 5.70
CA GLU A 37 7.38 -8.89 5.46
C GLU A 37 7.67 -8.71 3.97
N ALA A 38 8.61 -7.81 3.67
CA ALA A 38 9.05 -7.57 2.31
C ALA A 38 9.66 -8.85 1.71
N PRO A 39 9.44 -9.12 0.41
CA PRO A 39 10.14 -10.20 -0.29
C PRO A 39 11.65 -10.01 -0.19
N VAL A 40 12.39 -11.11 0.00
CA VAL A 40 13.86 -11.10 -0.01
C VAL A 40 14.34 -10.91 -1.46
N GLU A 41 15.20 -9.92 -1.68
CA GLU A 41 15.85 -9.75 -2.98
C GLU A 41 16.88 -10.87 -3.22
N PRO A 42 16.95 -11.43 -4.45
CA PRO A 42 18.03 -12.33 -4.79
C PRO A 42 19.36 -11.55 -4.72
N MET A 43 20.30 -12.04 -3.93
CA MET A 43 21.68 -11.56 -4.02
C MET A 43 22.23 -11.90 -5.41
N PRO A 44 23.06 -11.05 -6.01
CA PRO A 44 23.78 -11.41 -7.22
C PRO A 44 24.56 -12.70 -6.95
N ASP A 45 24.54 -13.63 -7.91
CA ASP A 45 25.38 -14.82 -7.86
C ASP A 45 26.84 -14.35 -7.89
N ASP A 46 27.70 -14.90 -7.04
CA ASP A 46 29.14 -14.60 -7.00
C ASP A 46 29.89 -15.13 -8.25
N GLY A 47 29.16 -15.43 -9.33
CA GLY A 47 29.59 -16.30 -10.43
C GLY A 47 29.14 -15.90 -11.83
N ASP A 48 28.75 -14.65 -12.08
CA ASP A 48 28.63 -14.18 -13.48
C ASP A 48 29.92 -13.46 -13.91
N GLU A 49 30.72 -14.16 -14.72
CA GLU A 49 31.89 -13.67 -15.47
C GLU A 49 31.50 -12.63 -16.56
N GLY A 50 30.47 -11.81 -16.30
CA GLY A 50 29.90 -10.80 -17.19
C GLY A 50 30.65 -9.48 -17.26
N GLY A 51 31.95 -9.46 -16.94
CA GLY A 51 32.82 -8.30 -17.10
C GLY A 51 33.48 -8.31 -18.47
N VAL A 52 33.24 -7.29 -19.29
CA VAL A 52 33.87 -7.10 -20.60
C VAL A 52 35.39 -7.35 -20.53
N ARG A 53 35.92 -8.19 -21.44
CA ARG A 53 37.34 -8.56 -21.48
C ARG A 53 38.21 -7.30 -21.63
N GLU A 54 39.18 -7.11 -20.73
CA GLU A 54 40.11 -5.99 -20.78
C GLU A 54 41.01 -6.07 -22.04
N PRO A 55 41.35 -4.93 -22.68
CA PRO A 55 42.12 -4.93 -23.90
C PRO A 55 43.58 -5.34 -23.66
N ALA A 56 44.14 -6.07 -24.64
CA ALA A 56 45.49 -6.62 -24.63
C ALA A 56 46.60 -5.57 -24.88
#